data_AF-A0A837KF20-F1
#
_entry.id   AF-A0A837KF20-F1
#
_cell.length_a   1.000
_cell.length_b   1.000
_cell.length_c   1.000
_cell.angle_alpha   90.00
_cell.angle_beta   90.00
_cell.angle_gamma   90.00
#
_symmetry.space_group_name_H-M   'P 1'
#
loop_
_entity.id
_entity.type
_entity.pdbx_description
1 polymer ?
#
loop_
_entity_poly.entity_id
_entity_poly.type
_entity_poly.pdbx_seq_one_letter_code
_entity_poly.pdbx_strand_id
1 'polypeptide(L)'
;MTCVIHNVETGTYLKHNGNFEIEQYGYDDVEKQEDAEQFSSLQHAFYAATWYADMFEKWRVIVTQTGISYVKGETGKFSREVTA
;
A
#
# COMPACT_ATOMS: atom_id res chain seq x y z
N MET A 1 8.31 -12.70 4.35
CA MET A 1 7.87 -11.33 4.66
C MET A 1 6.75 -10.99 3.70
N THR A 2 5.61 -10.53 4.19
CA THR A 2 4.57 -9.93 3.34
C THR A 2 4.31 -8.51 3.77
N CYS A 3 3.85 -7.70 2.82
CA CYS A 3 3.48 -6.31 3.04
C CYS A 3 2.08 -6.08 2.49
N VAL A 4 1.36 -5.15 3.11
CA VAL A 4 0.08 -4.64 2.58
C VAL A 4 0.20 -3.13 2.35
N ILE A 5 -0.63 -2.61 1.46
CA ILE A 5 -0.78 -1.16 1.25
C ILE A 5 -2.06 -0.72 1.96
N HIS A 6 -1.94 0.33 2.77
CA HIS A 6 -2.98 0.89 3.63
C HIS A 6 -3.16 2.36 3.29
N ASN A 7 -4.39 2.78 3.04
CA ASN A 7 -4.75 4.19 2.91
C ASN A 7 -4.89 4.79 4.32
N VAL A 8 -4.10 5.83 4.59
CA VAL A 8 -4.06 6.49 5.90
C VAL A 8 -5.32 7.32 6.16
N GLU A 9 -5.98 7.81 5.11
CA GLU A 9 -7.13 8.70 5.20
C GLU A 9 -8.44 7.94 5.36
N THR A 10 -8.65 6.90 4.53
CA THR A 10 -9.88 6.09 4.55
C THR A 10 -9.79 4.92 5.53
N GLY A 11 -8.59 4.48 5.88
CA GLY A 11 -8.36 3.28 6.67
C GLY A 11 -8.47 1.97 5.89
N THR A 12 -8.73 2.01 4.58
CA THR A 12 -8.85 0.82 3.71
C THR A 12 -7.49 0.29 3.28
N TYR A 13 -7.50 -0.94 2.77
CA TYR A 13 -6.32 -1.60 2.20
C TYR A 13 -6.54 -1.88 0.72
N LEU A 14 -5.46 -2.02 -0.04
CA LEU A 14 -5.54 -2.33 -1.46
C LEU A 14 -5.53 -3.84 -1.71
N LYS A 15 -6.47 -4.30 -2.54
CA LYS A 15 -6.49 -5.66 -3.11
C LYS A 15 -6.45 -5.58 -4.63
N HIS A 16 -5.52 -6.28 -5.27
CA HIS A 16 -5.48 -6.26 -6.74
C HIS A 16 -6.73 -6.93 -7.31
N ASN A 17 -7.43 -6.27 -8.23
CA ASN A 17 -8.73 -6.72 -8.75
C ASN A 17 -8.61 -7.60 -10.01
N GLY A 18 -7.37 -7.85 -10.46
CA GLY A 18 -7.06 -8.68 -11.64
C GLY A 18 -7.04 -7.88 -12.95
N ASN A 19 -7.21 -6.56 -12.88
CA ASN A 19 -7.05 -5.67 -14.01
C ASN A 19 -5.59 -5.24 -14.15
N PHE A 20 -5.00 -5.52 -15.31
CA PHE A 20 -3.60 -5.19 -15.61
C PHE A 20 -3.49 -4.07 -16.65
N GLU A 21 -4.61 -3.50 -17.09
CA GLU A 21 -4.65 -2.38 -18.03
C GLU A 21 -4.20 -1.09 -17.32
N ILE A 22 -3.22 -0.40 -17.90
CA ILE A 22 -2.60 0.80 -17.29
C ILE A 22 -3.60 1.95 -17.11
N GLU A 23 -4.62 2.01 -17.97
CA GLU A 23 -5.63 3.07 -17.96
C GLU A 23 -6.74 2.85 -16.92
N GLN A 24 -6.77 1.70 -16.26
CA GLN A 24 -7.80 1.36 -15.28
C GLN A 24 -7.19 1.14 -13.89
N TYR A 25 -7.94 1.53 -12.87
CA TYR A 25 -7.50 1.34 -11.49
C TYR A 25 -7.49 -0.16 -11.15
N GLY A 26 -6.29 -0.71 -10.93
CA GLY A 26 -6.05 -2.16 -10.75
C GLY A 26 -6.31 -2.69 -9.35
N TYR A 27 -6.90 -1.87 -8.47
CA TYR A 27 -7.11 -2.21 -7.06
C TYR A 27 -8.54 -1.92 -6.62
N ASP A 28 -9.03 -2.72 -5.68
CA ASP A 28 -10.23 -2.45 -4.90
C ASP A 28 -9.84 -2.10 -3.47
N ASP A 29 -10.65 -1.26 -2.83
CA ASP A 29 -10.57 -1.00 -1.40
C ASP A 29 -11.21 -2.13 -0.60
N VAL A 30 -10.47 -2.66 0.37
CA VAL A 30 -10.96 -3.66 1.32
C VAL A 30 -10.76 -3.18 2.76
N GLU A 31 -11.72 -3.49 3.63
CA GLU A 31 -11.72 -2.98 5.01
C GLU A 31 -10.70 -3.68 5.92
N LYS A 32 -10.33 -4.93 5.60
CA LYS A 32 -9.48 -5.75 6.44
C LYS A 32 -8.13 -6.05 5.81
N GLN A 33 -7.10 -6.02 6.64
CA GLN A 33 -5.74 -6.38 6.26
C GLN A 33 -5.61 -7.81 5.72
N GLU A 34 -6.41 -8.75 6.21
CA GLU A 34 -6.39 -10.16 5.78
C GLU A 34 -6.91 -10.36 4.35
N ASP A 35 -7.75 -9.44 3.87
CA ASP A 35 -8.34 -9.48 2.54
C ASP A 35 -7.50 -8.75 1.48
N ALA A 36 -6.49 -7.99 1.93
CA ALA A 36 -5.62 -7.16 1.10
C ALA A 36 -4.59 -7.99 0.30
N GLU A 37 -4.06 -7.37 -0.76
CA GLU A 37 -2.97 -7.96 -1.54
C GLU A 37 -1.72 -8.13 -0.66
N GLN A 38 -1.18 -9.35 -0.65
CA GLN A 38 -0.01 -9.73 0.15
C GLN A 38 1.26 -9.65 -0.70
N PHE A 39 1.88 -8.48 -0.74
CA PHE A 39 3.12 -8.28 -1.48
C PHE A 39 4.27 -9.04 -0.84
N SER A 40 4.95 -9.89 -1.63
CA SER A 40 6.07 -10.73 -1.16
C SER A 40 7.36 -9.95 -0.86
N SER A 41 7.43 -8.66 -1.20
CA SER A 41 8.56 -7.79 -0.89
C SER A 41 8.14 -6.34 -0.65
N LEU A 42 8.90 -5.66 0.20
CA LEU A 42 8.71 -4.25 0.51
C LEU A 42 8.90 -3.36 -0.72
N GLN A 43 9.90 -3.69 -1.55
CA GLN A 43 10.17 -2.95 -2.78
C GLN A 43 9.01 -3.04 -3.79
N HIS A 44 8.38 -4.21 -3.90
CA HIS A 44 7.20 -4.37 -4.77
C HIS A 44 6.01 -3.58 -4.23
N ALA A 45 5.76 -3.61 -2.91
CA ALA A 45 4.72 -2.82 -2.29
C ALA A 45 4.94 -1.30 -2.48
N PHE A 46 6.18 -0.81 -2.34
CA PHE A 46 6.52 0.60 -2.61
C PHE A 46 6.28 0.98 -4.07
N TYR A 47 6.66 0.10 -5.00
CA TYR A 47 6.42 0.32 -6.42
C TYR A 47 4.92 0.43 -6.70
N ALA A 48 4.12 -0.52 -6.20
CA ALA A 48 2.67 -0.52 -6.39
C ALA A 48 2.00 0.70 -5.76
N ALA A 49 2.35 1.07 -4.52
CA ALA A 49 1.85 2.28 -3.85
C ALA A 49 2.32 3.59 -4.53
N THR A 50 3.37 3.54 -5.35
CA THR A 50 3.84 4.71 -6.11
C THR A 50 3.08 4.89 -7.41
N TRP A 51 2.91 3.80 -8.16
CA TRP A 51 2.49 3.84 -9.56
C TRP A 51 1.05 3.42 -9.81
N TYR A 52 0.47 2.60 -8.94
CA TYR A 52 -0.85 2.04 -9.15
C TYR A 52 -1.88 2.49 -8.11
N ALA A 53 -1.42 2.98 -6.96
CA ALA A 53 -2.28 3.61 -5.98
C ALA A 53 -2.53 5.09 -6.34
N ASP A 54 -3.65 5.66 -5.88
CA ASP A 54 -4.04 7.03 -6.19
C ASP A 54 -2.95 8.02 -5.74
N MET A 55 -2.51 8.91 -6.64
CA MET A 55 -1.43 9.86 -6.34
C MET A 55 -1.84 10.97 -5.35
N PHE A 56 -3.13 11.21 -5.17
CA PHE A 56 -3.65 12.24 -4.28
C PHE A 56 -3.85 11.76 -2.84
N GLU A 57 -3.86 10.44 -2.63
CA GLU A 57 -4.07 9.85 -1.30
C GLU A 57 -2.77 9.57 -0.56
N LYS A 58 -2.87 9.47 0.77
CA LYS A 58 -1.74 9.14 1.65
C LYS A 58 -1.65 7.64 1.88
N TRP A 59 -0.57 7.04 1.39
CA TRP A 59 -0.34 5.60 1.49
C TRP A 59 0.71 5.25 2.53
N ARG A 60 0.43 4.18 3.27
CA ARG A 60 1.33 3.49 4.20
C ARG A 60 1.51 2.04 3.74
N VAL A 61 2.74 1.55 3.73
CA VAL A 61 3.04 0.13 3.56
C VAL A 61 3.35 -0.48 4.92
N ILE A 62 2.69 -1.59 5.25
CA ILE A 62 2.82 -2.26 6.55
C ILE A 62 3.42 -3.65 6.32
N VAL A 63 4.53 -3.95 7.01
CA VAL A 63 5.11 -5.29 7.06
C VAL A 63 4.31 -6.13 8.04
N THR A 64 3.54 -7.10 7.53
CA THR A 64 2.50 -7.82 8.30
C THR A 64 3.06 -8.59 9.51
N GLN A 65 4.28 -9.09 9.40
CA GLN A 65 4.92 -9.93 10.42
C GLN A 65 5.45 -9.12 11.62
N THR A 66 5.83 -7.87 11.39
CA THR A 66 6.49 -7.03 12.41
C THR A 66 5.66 -5.81 12.79
N GLY A 67 4.60 -5.50 12.03
CA GLY A 67 3.82 -4.27 12.19
C GLY A 67 4.57 -3.01 11.79
N ILE A 68 5.79 -3.11 11.26
CA ILE A 68 6.58 -1.93 10.85
C ILE A 68 5.88 -1.27 9.67
N SER A 69 5.58 0.01 9.80
CA SER A 69 4.97 0.84 8.78
C SER A 69 5.97 1.79 8.12
N TYR A 70 5.72 2.08 6.84
CA TYR A 70 6.44 3.06 6.05
C TYR A 70 5.42 3.96 5.35
N VAL A 71 5.56 5.28 5.47
CA VAL A 71 4.62 6.23 4.86
C VAL A 71 5.27 6.87 3.63
N LYS A 72 4.48 7.04 2.57
CA LYS A 72 4.88 7.77 1.36
C LYS A 72 4.95 9.27 1.69
N GLY A 73 6.13 9.86 1.59
CA GLY A 73 6.30 11.31 1.68
C GLY A 73 5.93 12.01 0.38
N GLU A 74 5.88 13.34 0.41
CA GLU A 74 5.50 14.21 -0.74
C GLU A 74 6.42 14.02 -1.96
N THR A 75 7.66 13.59 -1.75
CA THR A 75 8.63 13.31 -2.83
C THR A 75 8.48 11.90 -3.42
N GLY A 76 7.46 11.14 -3.02
CA GLY A 76 7.26 9.73 -3.38
C GLY A 76 8.17 8.74 -2.65
N LYS A 77 9.08 9.23 -1.79
CA LYS A 77 9.96 8.36 -0.99
C LYS A 77 9.24 7.84 0.24
N PHE A 78 9.41 6.55 0.51
CA PHE A 78 8.92 5.91 1.74
C PHE A 78 9.92 6.06 2.87
N SER A 79 9.44 6.52 4.03
CA SER A 79 10.21 6.58 5.27
C SER A 79 9.53 5.74 6.34
N ARG A 80 10.34 5.11 7.22
CA ARG A 80 9.82 4.33 8.35
C ARG A 80 9.03 5.27 9.26
N GLU A 81 7.80 4.88 9.58
CA GLU A 81 7.00 5.58 10.56
C GLU A 81 7.49 5.23 11.96
N VAL A 82 7.74 6.26 12.77
CA VAL A 82 8.12 6.11 14.17
C VAL A 82 6.96 6.65 14.98
N THR A 83 6.17 5.75 15.55
CA THR A 83 5.15 6.09 16.54
C THR A 83 5.85 6.37 17.88
N ALA A 84 5.60 7.55 18.44
CA ALA A 84 6.11 7.97 19.74
C ALA A 84 5.39 7.27 20.90
#